data_AF-A0A920NUT8-F1
#
_entry.id   AF-A0A920NUT8-F1
#
_cell.length_a   1.000
_cell.length_b   1.000
_cell.length_c   1.000
_cell.angle_alpha   90.00
_cell.angle_beta   90.00
_cell.angle_gamma   90.00
#
_symmetry.space_group_name_H-M   'P 1'
#
loop_
_entity.id
_entity.type
_entity.pdbx_description
1 polymer ?
#
loop_
_entity_poly.entity_id
_entity_poly.type
_entity_poly.pdbx_seq_one_letter_code
_entity_poly.pdbx_strand_id
1 'polypeptide(L)'
;MLDHFDRVLQLVGIDHIGIGSDYDGVGDTLPIGLKDVSTYPALIQGLLERGYSRKDIQKILGGNLIRVWKEVEEYAGKKLIFQKKTPSFL
;
A
#
# COMPACT_ATOMS: atom_id res chain seq x y z
N MET A 1 -3.33 -13.11 -9.84
CA MET A 1 -3.06 -11.77 -9.28
C MET A 1 -4.22 -11.24 -8.49
N LEU A 2 -5.36 -10.93 -9.10
CA LEU A 2 -6.53 -10.40 -8.40
C LEU A 2 -6.97 -11.30 -7.22
N ASP A 3 -6.78 -12.63 -7.31
CA ASP A 3 -7.13 -13.55 -6.21
C ASP A 3 -6.33 -13.28 -4.93
N HIS A 4 -5.12 -12.74 -5.05
CA HIS A 4 -4.36 -12.29 -3.88
C HIS A 4 -5.00 -11.09 -3.20
N PHE A 5 -5.59 -10.15 -3.96
CA PHE A 5 -6.33 -9.03 -3.38
C PHE A 5 -7.55 -9.54 -2.59
N ASP A 6 -8.32 -10.46 -3.18
CA ASP A 6 -9.48 -11.06 -2.50
C ASP A 6 -9.07 -11.80 -1.23
N ARG A 7 -7.97 -12.56 -1.30
CA ARG A 7 -7.47 -13.29 -0.14
C ARG A 7 -7.03 -12.34 0.98
N VAL A 8 -6.29 -11.27 0.67
CA VAL A 8 -5.85 -10.30 1.67
C VAL A 8 -7.05 -9.54 2.24
N LEU A 9 -8.02 -9.15 1.40
CA LEU A 9 -9.27 -8.54 1.84
C LEU A 9 -10.00 -9.40 2.88
N GLN A 10 -10.12 -10.70 2.63
CA GLN A 10 -10.75 -11.64 3.56
C GLN A 10 -9.97 -11.81 4.87
N LEU A 11 -8.65 -11.68 4.85
CA LEU A 11 -7.80 -11.92 6.01
C LEU A 11 -7.68 -10.70 6.92
N VAL A 12 -7.48 -9.51 6.34
CA VAL A 12 -7.11 -8.30 7.09
C VAL A 12 -7.99 -7.10 6.78
N GLY A 13 -8.90 -7.19 5.81
CA GLY A 13 -9.78 -6.09 5.44
C GLY A 13 -9.10 -5.03 4.55
N ILE A 14 -9.92 -4.14 3.99
CA ILE A 14 -9.53 -3.23 2.92
C ILE A 14 -8.48 -2.18 3.33
N ASP A 15 -8.42 -1.81 4.61
CA ASP A 15 -7.52 -0.76 5.13
C ASP A 15 -6.04 -1.18 5.21
N HIS A 16 -5.74 -2.44 4.87
CA HIS A 16 -4.42 -3.08 4.99
C HIS A 16 -3.85 -3.55 3.65
N ILE A 17 -4.46 -3.16 2.53
CA ILE A 17 -4.04 -3.58 1.19
C ILE A 17 -3.25 -2.46 0.50
N GLY A 18 -2.13 -2.79 -0.10
CA GLY A 18 -1.34 -1.89 -0.95
C GLY A 18 -0.77 -2.62 -2.16
N ILE A 19 -0.03 -1.90 -3.00
CA ILE A 19 0.62 -2.46 -4.19
C ILE A 19 2.13 -2.31 -4.08
N GLY A 20 2.85 -3.42 -4.25
CA GLY A 20 4.30 -3.44 -4.48
C GLY A 20 4.56 -4.44 -5.61
N SER A 21 4.80 -3.94 -6.82
CA SER A 21 4.85 -4.78 -8.03
C SER A 21 6.18 -5.49 -8.25
N ASP A 22 7.26 -4.97 -7.65
CA ASP A 22 8.63 -5.43 -7.90
C ASP A 22 9.01 -5.39 -9.40
N TYR A 23 8.45 -4.43 -10.15
CA TYR A 23 8.87 -4.15 -11.52
C TYR A 23 10.38 -3.89 -11.55
N ASP A 24 11.04 -4.33 -12.63
CA ASP A 24 12.50 -4.34 -12.80
C ASP A 24 13.29 -5.20 -11.78
N GLY A 25 12.65 -5.81 -10.79
CA GLY A 25 13.27 -6.70 -9.80
C GLY A 25 13.21 -8.20 -10.16
N VAL A 26 12.16 -8.63 -10.87
CA VAL A 26 11.86 -10.07 -11.08
C VAL A 26 11.76 -10.52 -12.54
N GLY A 27 12.02 -9.62 -13.50
CA GLY A 27 12.03 -9.90 -14.94
C GLY A 27 10.73 -10.52 -15.46
N ASP A 28 10.84 -11.54 -16.32
CA ASP A 28 9.71 -12.14 -17.04
C ASP A 28 8.74 -12.96 -16.18
N THR A 29 9.06 -13.17 -14.90
CA THR A 29 8.19 -13.90 -13.96
C THR A 29 6.91 -13.15 -13.61
N LEU A 30 6.82 -11.87 -14.00
CA LEU A 30 5.63 -11.05 -13.80
C LEU A 30 4.38 -11.65 -14.46
N PRO A 31 3.19 -11.41 -13.91
CA PRO A 31 1.93 -11.93 -14.45
C PRO A 31 1.64 -11.47 -15.87
N ILE A 32 0.91 -12.30 -16.63
CA ILE A 32 0.39 -11.92 -17.94
C ILE A 32 -0.57 -10.74 -17.78
N GLY A 33 -0.41 -9.72 -18.62
CA GLY A 33 -1.18 -8.47 -18.55
C GLY A 33 -0.68 -7.47 -17.50
N LEU A 34 0.38 -7.80 -16.75
CA LEU A 34 1.02 -6.93 -15.76
C LEU A 34 2.55 -6.94 -15.91
N LYS A 35 3.05 -6.67 -17.12
CA LYS A 35 4.47 -6.82 -17.48
C LYS A 35 5.32 -5.57 -17.22
N ASP A 36 4.70 -4.41 -17.10
CA ASP A 36 5.40 -3.15 -16.84
C ASP A 36 4.50 -2.12 -16.16
N VAL A 37 5.06 -1.00 -15.75
CA VAL A 37 4.36 0.08 -15.03
C VAL A 37 3.16 0.67 -15.78
N SER A 38 3.10 0.58 -17.11
CA SER A 38 1.96 1.08 -17.90
C SER A 38 0.70 0.24 -17.73
N THR A 39 0.82 -0.96 -17.17
CA THR A 39 -0.26 -1.96 -17.08
C THR A 39 -1.14 -1.84 -15.83
N TYR A 40 -0.85 -0.93 -14.91
CA TYR A 40 -1.70 -0.69 -13.73
C TYR A 40 -3.19 -0.45 -14.04
N PRO A 41 -3.59 0.21 -15.14
CA PRO A 41 -5.00 0.31 -15.54
C PRO A 41 -5.69 -1.05 -15.70
N ALA A 42 -4.99 -2.09 -16.16
CA ALA A 42 -5.55 -3.44 -16.29
C ALA A 42 -5.85 -4.07 -14.91
N LEU A 43 -4.97 -3.85 -13.93
CA LEU A 43 -5.22 -4.28 -12.54
C LEU A 43 -6.46 -3.58 -11.98
N ILE A 44 -6.57 -2.26 -12.16
CA ILE A 44 -7.71 -1.45 -11.68
C ILE A 44 -9.01 -1.92 -12.33
N GLN A 45 -8.99 -2.16 -13.64
CA GLN A 45 -10.15 -2.69 -14.36
C GLN A 45 -10.60 -4.04 -13.78
N GLY A 46 -9.67 -4.96 -13.55
CA GLY A 46 -9.99 -6.25 -12.94
C GLY A 46 -10.56 -6.15 -11.52
N LEU A 47 -10.11 -5.18 -10.71
CA LEU A 47 -10.70 -4.92 -9.39
C LEU A 47 -12.12 -4.35 -9.49
N LEU A 48 -12.36 -3.44 -10.44
CA LEU A 48 -13.71 -2.90 -10.70
C LEU A 48 -14.68 -4.01 -11.13
N GLU A 49 -14.25 -4.90 -12.02
CA GLU A 49 -15.04 -6.05 -12.48
C GLU A 49 -15.36 -7.04 -11.35
N ARG A 50 -14.51 -7.12 -10.33
CA ARG A 50 -14.75 -7.91 -9.11
C ARG A 50 -15.64 -7.21 -8.08
N GLY A 51 -16.13 -6.01 -8.38
CA GLY A 51 -17.05 -5.26 -7.52
C GLY A 51 -16.39 -4.45 -6.41
N TYR A 52 -15.07 -4.22 -6.47
CA TYR A 52 -14.42 -3.29 -5.55
C TYR A 52 -14.98 -1.88 -5.79
N SER A 53 -15.32 -1.18 -4.71
CA SER A 53 -15.80 0.19 -4.83
C SER A 53 -14.65 1.12 -5.25
N ARG A 54 -14.98 2.24 -5.90
CA ARG A 54 -13.98 3.28 -6.22
C ARG A 54 -13.24 3.78 -4.98
N LYS A 55 -13.93 3.83 -3.83
CA LYS A 55 -13.36 4.21 -2.54
C LYS A 55 -12.33 3.18 -2.06
N ASP A 56 -12.61 1.89 -2.22
CA ASP A 56 -11.69 0.82 -1.85
C ASP A 56 -10.46 0.79 -2.78
N ILE A 57 -10.67 0.99 -4.08
CA ILE A 57 -9.56 1.11 -5.04
C ILE A 57 -8.68 2.33 -4.71
N GLN A 58 -9.25 3.47 -4.31
CA GLN A 58 -8.47 4.63 -3.89
C GLN A 58 -7.59 4.33 -2.66
N LYS A 59 -8.10 3.52 -1.71
CA LYS A 59 -7.31 3.05 -0.57
C LYS A 59 -6.14 2.17 -1.03
N ILE A 60 -6.41 1.20 -1.90
CA ILE A 60 -5.41 0.27 -2.46
C ILE A 60 -4.31 1.01 -3.21
N LEU A 61 -4.67 1.98 -4.06
CA LEU A 61 -3.73 2.72 -4.91
C LEU A 61 -2.77 3.64 -4.15
N GLY A 62 -3.02 3.90 -2.88
CA GLY A 62 -2.10 4.70 -2.06
C GLY A 62 -2.70 5.31 -0.82
N GLY A 63 -4.03 5.35 -0.68
CA GLY A 63 -4.68 5.88 0.53
C GLY A 63 -4.22 5.17 1.81
N ASN A 64 -4.09 3.83 1.77
CA ASN A 64 -3.60 3.05 2.90
C ASN A 64 -2.12 3.34 3.21
N LEU A 65 -1.28 3.44 2.18
CA LEU A 65 0.13 3.81 2.32
C LEU A 65 0.27 5.17 2.99
N ILE A 66 -0.44 6.18 2.49
CA ILE A 66 -0.39 7.55 3.01
C ILE A 66 -0.88 7.60 4.47
N ARG A 67 -1.91 6.83 4.83
CA ARG A 67 -2.37 6.72 6.22
C ARG A 67 -1.24 6.22 7.13
N VAL A 68 -0.63 5.07 6.79
CA VAL A 68 0.45 4.48 7.59
C VAL A 68 1.67 5.40 7.63
N TRP A 69 2.02 6.02 6.51
CA TRP A 69 3.15 6.96 6.44
C TRP A 69 2.97 8.13 7.42
N LYS A 70 1.77 8.71 7.49
CA LYS A 70 1.45 9.78 8.46
C LYS A 70 1.58 9.31 9.91
N GLU A 71 1.09 8.12 10.24
CA GLU A 71 1.22 7.55 11.58
C GLU A 71 2.72 7.39 11.97
N VAL A 72 3.56 6.97 11.03
CA VAL A 72 5.01 6.85 11.23
C VAL A 72 5.66 8.23 11.46
N GLU A 73 5.32 9.23 10.64
CA GLU A 73 5.82 10.60 10.80
C GLU A 73 5.41 11.22 12.15
N GLU A 74 4.16 11.04 12.56
CA GLU A 74 3.66 11.52 13.86
C GLU A 74 4.40 10.86 15.02
N TYR A 75 4.62 9.55 14.96
CA TYR A 75 5.37 8.83 15.98
C TYR A 75 6.82 9.31 16.08
N ALA A 76 7.50 9.47 14.94
CA ALA A 76 8.85 10.00 14.88
C ALA A 76 8.93 11.42 15.46
N GLY A 77 7.96 12.29 15.14
CA GLY A 77 7.86 13.65 15.68
C GLY A 77 7.70 13.70 17.20
N LYS A 78 6.84 12.85 17.78
CA LYS A 78 6.68 12.75 19.25
C LYS A 78 7.97 12.32 19.94
N LYS A 79 8.69 11.35 19.37
CA LYS A 79 9.97 10.87 19.90
C LYS A 79 11.04 11.97 19.91
N LEU A 80 11.10 12.79 18.86
CA LEU A 80 12.02 13.94 18.79
C LEU A 80 11.70 15.00 19.86
N ILE A 81 10.42 15.29 20.11
CA ILE A 81 10.01 16.22 21.17
C ILE A 81 10.37 15.67 22.55
N PHE A 82 10.16 14.38 22.78
CA PHE A 82 10.51 13.73 24.05
C PHE A 82 12.02 13.78 24.32
N GLN A 83 12.85 13.43 23.33
CA GLN A 83 14.32 13.47 23.46
C GLN A 83 14.86 14.88 23.74
N LYS A 84 14.26 15.93 23.13
CA LYS A 84 14.64 17.33 23.38
C LYS A 84 14.23 17.84 24.78
N LYS A 85 13.25 17.20 25.44
CA LYS A 85 12.74 17.63 26.77
C LYS A 85 13.42 16.91 27.94
N THR A 86 14.14 15.81 27.71
CA THR A 86 15.01 15.20 28.71
C THR A 86 16.25 16.08 28.94
N PRO A 87 16.51 16.58 30.15
CA PRO A 87 17.74 17.30 30.44
C PRO A 87 18.93 16.36 30.21
N SER A 88 19.93 16.82 29.47
CA SER A 88 21.24 16.18 29.47
C SER A 88 21.81 16.33 30.88
N PHE A 89 21.79 15.26 31.67
CA PHE A 89 22.58 15.17 32.89
C PHE A 89 24.02 14.83 32.51
N LEU A 90 24.72 15.83 31.98
CA LEU A 90 26.18 15.92 31.93
C LEU A 90 26.55 17.31 32.44
#